data_AF-A0A8J6KIZ0-F1
#
_entry.id   AF-A0A8J6KIZ0-F1
#
_cell.length_a   1.000
_cell.length_b   1.000
_cell.length_c   1.000
_cell.angle_alpha   90.00
_cell.angle_beta   90.00
_cell.angle_gamma   90.00
#
_symmetry.space_group_name_H-M   'P 1'
#
loop_
_entity.id
_entity.type
_entity.pdbx_description
1 polymer ?
#
loop_
_entity_poly.entity_id
_entity_poly.type
_entity_poly.pdbx_seq_one_letter_code
_entity_poly.pdbx_strand_id
1 'polypeptide(L)'
;MATSDAVLKRLEQKGAEADQIIDYLKQQVALLKEKAVLQATLREEKKLRVENAKLKKEIEELKQELIQAEIQNGVKQIPVPSDTQQQAKPAVSATVVQSTSVSTTSSSVKEQTKGGGGEEKKVKEKAEKKGEKKEKKQQSAAANTDSKPIDVSRLDLRIGCIVTAKKHPDADSLYVEEVDVGEAAPRTVVSGLVNHVPLEQMQNRMVVLLCNLNPAKMRGVLSQAMVMCASSPEKVEILAPPNGSVPGDRITFDAFPGEPDKELNPKKKIWEQIQPDLHTNAECVATYKGAPFEVKGKGVCRAQTMANSGIK
;
A
#
# COMPACT_ATOMS: atom_id res chain seq x y z
N MET A 1 -23.64 -35.33 -56.14
CA MET A 1 -22.90 -34.18 -55.56
C MET A 1 -23.81 -33.22 -54.80
N ALA A 2 -25.01 -32.86 -55.28
CA ALA A 2 -25.91 -31.91 -54.62
C ALA A 2 -26.45 -32.34 -53.23
N THR A 3 -26.58 -33.65 -52.96
CA THR A 3 -27.09 -34.16 -51.68
C THR A 3 -26.08 -34.08 -50.53
N SER A 4 -24.78 -34.10 -50.82
CA SER A 4 -23.72 -34.03 -49.81
C SER A 4 -23.56 -32.61 -49.25
N ASP A 5 -23.79 -31.60 -50.08
CA ASP A 5 -23.64 -30.18 -49.72
C ASP A 5 -24.78 -29.70 -48.80
N ALA A 6 -26.00 -30.20 -49.02
CA ALA A 6 -27.15 -29.92 -48.15
C ALA A 6 -26.99 -30.53 -46.74
N VAL A 7 -26.34 -31.68 -46.63
CA VAL A 7 -26.03 -32.31 -45.33
C VAL A 7 -24.97 -31.51 -44.59
N LEU A 8 -23.95 -31.00 -45.29
CA LEU A 8 -22.89 -30.19 -44.70
C LEU A 8 -23.44 -28.89 -44.11
N LYS A 9 -24.25 -28.14 -44.88
CA LYS A 9 -24.90 -26.90 -44.39
C LYS A 9 -25.78 -27.12 -43.16
N ARG A 10 -26.49 -28.26 -43.09
CA ARG A 10 -27.33 -28.59 -41.94
C ARG A 10 -26.51 -28.94 -40.69
N LEU A 11 -25.32 -29.52 -40.87
CA LEU A 11 -24.37 -29.76 -39.78
C LEU A 11 -23.72 -28.46 -39.30
N GLU A 12 -23.33 -27.58 -40.21
CA GLU A 12 -22.79 -26.25 -39.87
C GLU A 12 -23.81 -25.40 -39.12
N GLN A 13 -25.08 -25.39 -39.57
CA GLN A 13 -26.15 -24.67 -38.88
C GLN A 13 -26.38 -25.21 -37.46
N LYS A 14 -26.40 -26.53 -37.29
CA LYS A 14 -26.51 -27.15 -35.96
C LYS A 14 -25.29 -26.87 -35.07
N GLY A 15 -24.10 -26.77 -35.65
CA GLY A 15 -22.88 -26.36 -34.96
C GLY A 15 -23.01 -24.92 -34.44
N ALA A 16 -23.44 -23.99 -35.31
CA ALA A 16 -23.65 -22.60 -34.93
C ALA A 16 -24.74 -22.42 -33.85
N GLU A 17 -25.84 -23.18 -33.94
CA GLU A 17 -26.89 -23.20 -32.91
C GLU A 17 -26.36 -23.75 -31.57
N ALA A 18 -25.54 -24.81 -31.60
CA ALA A 18 -24.91 -25.34 -30.41
C ALA A 18 -23.93 -24.35 -29.77
N ASP A 19 -23.14 -23.63 -30.57
CA ASP A 19 -22.22 -22.60 -30.08
C ASP A 19 -22.96 -21.43 -29.43
N GLN A 20 -24.08 -21.00 -30.01
CA GLN A 20 -24.96 -19.97 -29.41
C GLN A 20 -25.52 -20.41 -28.05
N ILE A 21 -25.95 -21.67 -27.93
CA ILE A 21 -26.44 -22.25 -26.66
C ILE A 21 -25.30 -22.31 -25.63
N ILE A 22 -24.11 -22.73 -26.05
CA ILE A 22 -22.94 -22.80 -25.17
C ILE A 22 -22.59 -21.41 -24.64
N ASP A 23 -22.58 -20.38 -25.50
CA ASP A 23 -22.25 -19.02 -25.07
C ASP A 23 -23.33 -18.42 -24.17
N TYR A 24 -24.60 -18.70 -24.42
CA TYR A 24 -25.69 -18.34 -23.50
C TYR A 24 -25.51 -18.99 -22.12
N LEU A 25 -25.20 -20.29 -22.08
CA LEU A 25 -24.95 -21.01 -20.81
C LEU A 25 -23.71 -20.47 -20.07
N LYS A 26 -22.64 -20.12 -20.79
CA LYS A 26 -21.45 -19.46 -20.20
C LYS A 26 -21.82 -18.13 -19.55
N GLN A 27 -22.61 -17.29 -20.22
CA GLN A 27 -23.07 -16.01 -19.66
C GLN A 27 -23.93 -16.23 -18.41
N GLN A 28 -24.82 -17.22 -18.43
CA GLN A 28 -25.67 -17.54 -17.29
C GLN A 28 -24.86 -18.04 -16.08
N VAL A 29 -23.83 -18.86 -16.30
CA VAL A 29 -22.89 -19.30 -15.26
C VAL A 29 -22.08 -18.12 -14.70
N ALA A 30 -21.65 -17.17 -15.56
CA ALA A 30 -20.94 -15.98 -15.11
C ALA A 30 -21.81 -15.11 -14.18
N LEU A 31 -23.07 -14.86 -14.57
CA LEU A 31 -24.03 -14.12 -13.74
C LEU A 31 -24.32 -14.82 -12.40
N LEU A 32 -24.42 -16.15 -12.39
CA LEU A 32 -24.60 -16.91 -11.16
C LEU A 32 -23.40 -16.80 -10.22
N LYS A 33 -22.17 -16.82 -10.76
CA LYS A 33 -20.94 -16.61 -9.98
C LYS A 33 -20.90 -15.21 -9.38
N GLU A 34 -21.20 -14.19 -10.18
CA GLU A 34 -21.24 -12.79 -9.72
C GLU A 34 -22.28 -12.60 -8.60
N LYS A 35 -23.48 -13.15 -8.78
CA LYS A 35 -24.53 -13.14 -7.75
C LYS A 35 -24.08 -13.82 -6.46
N ALA A 36 -23.35 -14.93 -6.53
CA ALA A 36 -22.83 -15.62 -5.35
C ALA A 36 -21.79 -14.77 -4.60
N VAL A 37 -20.90 -14.09 -5.32
CA VAL A 37 -19.92 -13.16 -4.74
C VAL A 37 -20.61 -11.97 -4.07
N LEU A 38 -21.59 -11.36 -4.73
CA LEU A 38 -22.40 -10.27 -4.16
C LEU A 38 -23.17 -10.72 -2.91
N GLN A 39 -23.71 -11.94 -2.91
CA GLN A 39 -24.40 -12.46 -1.73
C GLN A 39 -23.45 -12.75 -0.57
N ALA A 40 -22.22 -13.21 -0.85
CA ALA A 40 -21.19 -13.44 0.16
C ALA A 40 -20.73 -12.12 0.80
N THR A 41 -20.40 -11.12 -0.01
CA THR A 41 -19.99 -9.78 0.44
C THR A 41 -21.09 -9.09 1.26
N LEU A 42 -22.36 -9.18 0.84
CA LEU A 42 -23.49 -8.62 1.60
C LEU A 42 -23.66 -9.28 2.98
N ARG A 43 -23.40 -10.59 3.11
CA ARG A 43 -23.46 -11.29 4.41
C ARG A 43 -22.34 -10.83 5.33
N GLU A 44 -21.14 -10.66 4.80
CA GLU A 44 -19.99 -10.15 5.55
C GLU A 44 -20.19 -8.71 6.01
N GLU A 45 -20.69 -7.83 5.13
CA GLU A 45 -21.02 -6.45 5.46
C GLU A 45 -22.06 -6.37 6.61
N LYS A 46 -23.11 -7.20 6.56
CA LYS A 46 -24.11 -7.29 7.64
C LYS A 46 -23.49 -7.75 8.95
N LYS A 47 -22.59 -8.74 8.92
CA LYS A 47 -21.88 -9.23 10.11
C LYS A 47 -21.02 -8.12 10.72
N LEU A 48 -20.21 -7.45 9.90
CA LEU A 48 -19.36 -6.34 10.33
C LEU A 48 -20.18 -5.17 10.89
N ARG A 49 -21.35 -4.88 10.31
CA ARG A 49 -22.24 -3.82 10.82
C ARG A 49 -22.76 -4.14 12.23
N VAL A 50 -23.13 -5.39 12.50
CA VAL A 50 -23.57 -5.83 13.83
C VAL A 50 -22.42 -5.79 14.84
N GLU A 51 -21.24 -6.26 14.44
CA GLU A 51 -20.04 -6.24 15.28
C GLU A 51 -19.60 -4.82 15.63
N ASN A 52 -19.56 -3.93 14.63
CA ASN A 52 -19.28 -2.50 14.85
C ASN A 52 -20.30 -1.83 15.77
N ALA A 53 -21.58 -2.21 15.69
CA ALA A 53 -22.61 -1.70 16.61
C ALA A 53 -22.38 -2.20 18.05
N LYS A 54 -21.98 -3.46 18.22
CA LYS A 54 -21.64 -4.03 19.52
C LYS A 54 -20.40 -3.36 20.12
N LEU A 55 -19.32 -3.24 19.35
CA LEU A 55 -18.08 -2.58 19.78
C LEU A 55 -18.32 -1.12 20.16
N LYS A 56 -19.16 -0.38 19.41
CA LYS A 56 -19.55 0.98 19.78
C LYS A 56 -20.27 1.04 21.13
N LYS A 57 -21.14 0.07 21.40
CA LYS A 57 -21.84 -0.02 22.69
C LYS A 57 -20.87 -0.34 23.84
N GLU A 58 -19.97 -1.28 23.62
CA GLU A 58 -18.94 -1.68 24.60
C GLU A 58 -17.96 -0.54 24.89
N ILE A 59 -17.55 0.22 23.87
CA ILE A 59 -16.76 1.45 24.05
C ILE A 59 -17.51 2.47 24.91
N GLU A 60 -18.82 2.65 24.68
CA GLU A 60 -19.62 3.59 25.46
C GLU A 60 -19.78 3.14 26.91
N GLU A 61 -19.99 1.85 27.15
CA GLU A 61 -20.03 1.25 28.49
C GLU A 61 -18.70 1.42 29.22
N LEU A 62 -17.57 1.09 28.58
CA LEU A 62 -16.23 1.27 29.15
C LEU A 62 -15.89 2.74 29.41
N LYS A 63 -16.35 3.66 28.55
CA LYS A 63 -16.22 5.10 28.80
C LYS A 63 -16.99 5.51 30.04
N GLN A 64 -18.23 5.04 30.20
CA GLN A 64 -19.03 5.34 31.38
C GLN A 64 -18.42 4.75 32.66
N GLU A 65 -17.87 3.54 32.59
CA GLU A 65 -17.17 2.91 33.70
C GLU A 65 -15.89 3.66 34.08
N LEU A 66 -15.09 4.06 33.09
CA LEU A 66 -13.90 4.90 33.30
C LEU A 66 -14.29 6.23 33.96
N ILE A 67 -15.33 6.88 33.45
CA ILE A 67 -15.89 8.12 34.01
C ILE A 67 -16.28 7.92 35.49
N GLN A 68 -16.98 6.83 35.82
CA GLN A 68 -17.36 6.53 37.20
C GLN A 68 -16.15 6.27 38.09
N ALA A 69 -15.15 5.52 37.60
CA ALA A 69 -13.92 5.23 38.33
C ALA A 69 -13.10 6.51 38.59
N GLU A 70 -13.04 7.43 37.63
CA GLU A 70 -12.40 8.74 37.79
C GLU A 70 -13.11 9.58 38.85
N ILE A 71 -14.45 9.60 38.85
CA ILE A 71 -15.25 10.30 39.87
C ILE A 71 -15.01 9.70 41.27
N GLN A 72 -15.00 8.36 41.39
CA GLN A 72 -14.71 7.67 42.66
C GLN A 72 -13.31 7.98 43.20
N ASN A 73 -12.33 8.14 42.30
CA ASN A 73 -10.96 8.50 42.66
C ASN A 73 -10.75 10.02 42.84
N GLY A 74 -11.81 10.82 42.85
CA GLY A 74 -11.76 12.26 43.14
C GLY A 74 -11.26 13.13 41.98
N VAL A 75 -11.19 12.59 40.76
CA VAL A 75 -10.78 13.33 39.56
C VAL A 75 -11.97 14.14 39.03
N LYS A 76 -11.81 15.47 38.92
CA LYS A 76 -12.82 16.34 38.33
C LYS A 76 -12.84 16.16 36.81
N GLN A 77 -13.98 15.74 36.27
CA GLN A 77 -14.16 15.65 34.82
C GLN A 77 -14.22 17.03 34.17
N ILE A 78 -13.43 17.20 33.12
CA ILE A 78 -13.53 18.33 32.20
C ILE A 78 -14.35 17.83 31.01
N PRO A 79 -15.56 18.37 30.75
CA PRO A 79 -16.34 18.01 29.58
C PRO A 79 -15.53 18.37 28.33
N VAL A 80 -15.17 17.37 27.52
CA VAL A 80 -14.63 17.62 26.19
C VAL A 80 -15.80 18.09 25.32
N PRO A 81 -15.71 19.26 24.65
CA PRO A 81 -16.78 19.72 23.78
C PRO A 81 -16.86 18.79 22.56
N SER A 82 -17.82 17.88 22.59
CA SER A 82 -18.33 17.23 21.39
C SER A 82 -19.05 18.27 20.54
N ASP A 83 -18.70 18.36 19.26
CA ASP A 83 -19.43 19.12 18.25
C ASP A 83 -20.89 18.66 18.18
N THR A 84 -21.75 19.27 18.99
CA THR A 84 -23.19 19.30 18.78
C THR A 84 -23.67 20.72 19.07
N GLN A 85 -24.10 21.38 17.99
CA GLN A 85 -24.71 22.70 18.01
C GLN A 85 -25.96 22.74 18.91
N GLN A 86 -26.10 23.87 19.65
CA GLN A 86 -27.36 24.51 20.10
C GLN A 86 -28.18 23.74 21.16
N GLN A 87 -28.52 24.26 22.35
CA GLN A 87 -29.04 25.59 22.70
C GLN A 87 -29.04 25.83 24.24
N ALA A 88 -28.83 27.10 24.62
CA ALA A 88 -29.34 27.83 25.81
C ALA A 88 -28.84 27.57 27.26
N LYS A 89 -28.12 28.60 27.76
CA LYS A 89 -27.72 29.06 29.12
C LYS A 89 -28.89 29.35 30.10
N PRO A 90 -28.68 29.84 31.37
CA PRO A 90 -27.45 29.97 32.21
C PRO A 90 -27.62 29.63 33.73
N ALA A 91 -26.51 29.81 34.49
CA ALA A 91 -26.37 30.06 35.96
C ALA A 91 -25.73 28.89 36.73
N VAL A 92 -24.71 29.00 37.60
CA VAL A 92 -24.01 30.12 38.26
C VAL A 92 -22.69 29.60 38.89
N SER A 93 -21.68 30.47 38.90
CA SER A 93 -20.69 30.75 39.96
C SER A 93 -19.60 29.76 40.43
N ALA A 94 -18.37 30.31 40.44
CA ALA A 94 -17.31 30.27 41.50
C ALA A 94 -16.68 28.90 41.87
N THR A 95 -15.40 28.70 42.17
CA THR A 95 -14.18 29.50 42.39
C THR A 95 -13.09 28.50 42.85
N VAL A 96 -11.83 28.64 42.36
CA VAL A 96 -10.49 28.46 43.02
C VAL A 96 -10.22 27.15 43.80
N VAL A 97 -9.09 26.41 43.74
CA VAL A 97 -7.64 26.61 43.98
C VAL A 97 -6.96 25.30 43.49
N GLN A 98 -5.88 25.28 42.69
CA GLN A 98 -4.44 25.33 43.05
C GLN A 98 -3.97 24.42 44.20
N SER A 99 -3.07 23.45 43.91
CA SER A 99 -1.70 23.30 44.49
C SER A 99 -1.18 21.84 44.55
N THR A 100 -0.24 21.53 43.65
CA THR A 100 1.13 20.98 43.84
C THR A 100 1.52 19.90 44.88
N SER A 101 2.50 19.09 44.44
CA SER A 101 3.66 18.49 45.15
C SER A 101 3.42 17.10 45.78
N VAL A 102 4.32 16.08 45.83
CA VAL A 102 5.79 15.88 45.88
C VAL A 102 6.05 14.41 45.43
N SER A 103 6.98 14.11 44.51
CA SER A 103 8.36 13.60 44.69
C SER A 103 8.55 12.26 45.44
N THR A 104 9.33 11.34 44.85
CA THR A 104 10.40 10.46 45.43
C THR A 104 10.79 9.41 44.36
N THR A 105 11.97 9.45 43.73
CA THR A 105 13.28 8.84 44.13
C THR A 105 13.14 7.37 44.56
N SER A 106 13.87 6.34 44.10
CA SER A 106 15.24 6.15 43.59
C SER A 106 15.38 4.62 43.32
N SER A 107 16.13 4.06 42.37
CA SER A 107 17.58 3.78 42.44
C SER A 107 17.96 2.74 41.36
N SER A 108 19.16 2.94 40.76
CA SER A 108 20.20 2.01 40.23
C SER A 108 19.89 0.52 39.98
N VAL A 109 20.46 -0.16 38.96
CA VAL A 109 21.89 -0.57 38.87
C VAL A 109 22.30 -0.91 37.41
N LYS A 110 23.58 -0.58 37.09
CA LYS A 110 24.44 -0.97 35.95
C LYS A 110 24.60 -2.49 35.76
N GLU A 111 24.71 -2.96 34.51
CA GLU A 111 25.85 -3.82 34.13
C GLU A 111 26.14 -3.76 32.62
N GLN A 112 27.39 -4.08 32.28
CA GLN A 112 28.17 -3.68 31.12
C GLN A 112 28.95 -4.91 30.63
N THR A 113 29.06 -5.16 29.31
CA THR A 113 30.11 -5.95 28.62
C THR A 113 29.79 -5.91 27.11
N LYS A 114 30.55 -5.28 26.19
CA LYS A 114 31.89 -5.57 25.60
C LYS A 114 32.09 -7.07 25.30
N GLY A 115 32.45 -7.57 24.11
CA GLY A 115 33.02 -6.97 22.89
C GLY A 115 34.39 -7.58 22.57
N GLY A 116 34.57 -8.07 21.32
CA GLY A 116 35.85 -8.53 20.72
C GLY A 116 35.87 -10.05 20.43
N GLY A 117 36.41 -10.60 19.33
CA GLY A 117 37.21 -10.10 18.21
C GLY A 117 38.19 -11.20 17.73
N GLY A 118 38.55 -11.23 16.43
CA GLY A 118 39.68 -11.99 15.84
C GLY A 118 39.27 -13.17 14.93
N GLU A 119 39.41 -13.10 13.60
CA GLU A 119 40.61 -13.43 12.76
C GLU A 119 40.83 -14.96 12.61
N GLU A 120 41.16 -15.59 11.47
CA GLU A 120 42.00 -15.22 10.32
C GLU A 120 41.96 -16.33 9.21
N LYS A 121 42.24 -15.96 7.93
CA LYS A 121 42.96 -16.71 6.84
C LYS A 121 42.45 -18.10 6.36
N LYS A 122 42.61 -18.61 5.12
CA LYS A 122 43.53 -18.43 3.95
C LYS A 122 42.83 -19.16 2.74
N VAL A 123 42.68 -18.61 1.53
CA VAL A 123 43.61 -18.54 0.35
C VAL A 123 43.65 -19.78 -0.59
N LYS A 124 43.37 -19.51 -1.90
CA LYS A 124 43.84 -20.14 -3.18
C LYS A 124 43.31 -21.55 -3.56
N GLU A 125 43.14 -21.93 -4.83
CA GLU A 125 43.65 -21.44 -6.13
C GLU A 125 42.81 -22.02 -7.32
N LYS A 126 42.68 -21.24 -8.43
CA LYS A 126 42.77 -21.58 -9.88
C LYS A 126 42.05 -22.82 -10.47
N ALA A 127 41.74 -22.93 -11.76
CA ALA A 127 41.81 -22.08 -12.96
C ALA A 127 41.04 -22.80 -14.10
N GLU A 128 40.43 -22.00 -14.97
CA GLU A 128 40.38 -22.15 -16.44
C GLU A 128 39.79 -23.42 -17.09
N LYS A 129 38.70 -23.22 -17.84
CA LYS A 129 38.76 -23.40 -19.31
C LYS A 129 37.75 -22.51 -20.04
N LYS A 130 38.25 -21.87 -21.10
CA LYS A 130 37.68 -20.82 -21.93
C LYS A 130 37.51 -21.37 -23.35
N GLY A 131 36.49 -20.89 -24.06
CA GLY A 131 36.32 -20.97 -25.52
C GLY A 131 35.59 -22.22 -25.99
N GLU A 132 34.65 -22.22 -26.93
CA GLU A 132 34.08 -21.28 -27.90
C GLU A 132 32.67 -21.83 -28.18
N LYS A 133 31.62 -21.06 -28.52
CA LYS A 133 31.38 -20.66 -29.89
C LYS A 133 30.25 -19.63 -29.95
N LYS A 134 30.66 -18.49 -30.48
CA LYS A 134 29.91 -17.33 -30.92
C LYS A 134 29.26 -17.71 -32.26
N GLU A 135 27.93 -17.75 -32.34
CA GLU A 135 27.12 -17.49 -33.56
C GLU A 135 25.63 -17.79 -33.32
N LYS A 136 24.91 -16.81 -32.78
CA LYS A 136 23.56 -16.45 -33.26
C LYS A 136 23.20 -15.06 -32.72
N LYS A 137 23.69 -14.03 -33.41
CA LYS A 137 23.26 -12.64 -33.22
C LYS A 137 22.61 -12.19 -34.51
N GLN A 138 21.27 -12.04 -34.45
CA GLN A 138 20.32 -11.39 -35.38
C GLN A 138 19.03 -12.22 -35.29
N GLN A 139 17.85 -11.76 -34.86
CA GLN A 139 17.21 -10.46 -34.63
C GLN A 139 16.33 -10.64 -33.38
N SER A 140 16.20 -9.70 -32.46
CA SER A 140 15.35 -8.52 -32.63
C SER A 140 15.95 -7.30 -31.94
N ALA A 141 15.98 -6.21 -32.70
CA ALA A 141 16.66 -4.98 -32.39
C ALA A 141 16.06 -4.28 -31.17
N ALA A 142 16.98 -3.75 -30.37
CA ALA A 142 16.72 -2.75 -29.36
C ALA A 142 15.90 -1.60 -29.97
N ALA A 143 14.73 -1.36 -29.41
CA ALA A 143 14.07 -0.07 -29.55
C ALA A 143 14.92 0.97 -28.80
N ASN A 144 15.53 1.88 -29.56
CA ASN A 144 16.16 3.10 -29.08
C ASN A 144 15.25 3.80 -28.06
N THR A 145 15.65 3.79 -26.80
CA THR A 145 15.05 4.55 -25.68
C THR A 145 16.16 5.24 -24.91
N ASP A 146 16.99 5.99 -25.63
CA ASP A 146 18.07 6.81 -25.05
C ASP A 146 17.89 8.32 -25.28
N SER A 147 16.68 8.75 -25.64
CA SER A 147 16.34 10.18 -25.75
C SER A 147 15.14 10.64 -24.90
N LYS A 148 14.56 9.76 -24.06
CA LYS A 148 13.51 10.21 -23.12
C LYS A 148 14.15 11.05 -22.00
N PRO A 149 13.59 12.21 -21.64
CA PRO A 149 14.01 12.93 -20.45
C PRO A 149 13.91 12.04 -19.21
N ILE A 150 14.85 12.21 -18.28
CA ILE A 150 14.85 11.46 -17.01
C ILE A 150 14.06 12.29 -16.01
N ASP A 151 12.75 12.03 -15.98
CA ASP A 151 11.81 12.67 -15.06
C ASP A 151 10.76 11.65 -14.57
N VAL A 152 9.87 12.12 -13.70
CA VAL A 152 8.86 11.30 -13.03
C VAL A 152 7.90 10.59 -13.99
N SER A 153 7.74 11.06 -15.24
CA SER A 153 6.84 10.42 -16.21
C SER A 153 7.26 8.99 -16.56
N ARG A 154 8.52 8.62 -16.27
CA ARG A 154 9.05 7.27 -16.49
C ARG A 154 8.64 6.27 -15.40
N LEU A 155 8.19 6.75 -14.25
CA LEU A 155 7.76 5.91 -13.13
C LEU A 155 6.29 5.51 -13.31
N ASP A 156 5.98 4.22 -13.09
CA ASP A 156 4.60 3.75 -13.08
C ASP A 156 4.09 3.78 -11.64
N LEU A 157 3.52 4.93 -11.26
CA LEU A 157 2.96 5.18 -9.94
C LEU A 157 1.45 4.94 -9.97
N ARG A 158 0.97 3.99 -9.15
CA ARG A 158 -0.44 3.63 -9.08
C ARG A 158 -0.96 3.54 -7.67
N ILE A 159 -2.26 3.71 -7.53
CA ILE A 159 -2.97 3.43 -6.29
C ILE A 159 -3.16 1.93 -6.14
N GLY A 160 -2.89 1.41 -4.94
CA GLY A 160 -3.21 0.04 -4.56
C GLY A 160 -3.96 -0.05 -3.25
N CYS A 161 -4.61 -1.19 -3.02
CA CYS A 161 -5.24 -1.56 -1.76
C CYS A 161 -4.53 -2.79 -1.19
N ILE A 162 -3.99 -2.69 0.01
CA ILE A 162 -3.38 -3.83 0.71
C ILE A 162 -4.51 -4.76 1.16
N VAL A 163 -4.70 -5.87 0.45
CA VAL A 163 -5.75 -6.86 0.74
C VAL A 163 -5.40 -7.66 1.98
N THR A 164 -4.14 -8.10 2.08
CA THR A 164 -3.63 -8.77 3.28
C THR A 164 -2.21 -8.31 3.54
N ALA A 165 -1.87 -8.11 4.81
CA ALA A 165 -0.49 -7.95 5.26
C ALA A 165 -0.17 -9.01 6.33
N LYS A 166 1.05 -9.56 6.31
CA LYS A 166 1.55 -10.53 7.30
C LYS A 166 3.02 -10.25 7.59
N LYS A 167 3.51 -10.60 8.78
CA LYS A 167 4.95 -10.57 9.05
C LYS A 167 5.67 -11.55 8.15
N HIS A 168 6.84 -11.16 7.65
CA HIS A 168 7.67 -12.04 6.84
C HIS A 168 8.16 -13.22 7.70
N PRO A 169 8.10 -14.48 7.20
CA PRO A 169 8.46 -15.66 7.98
C PRO A 169 9.92 -15.66 8.44
N ASP A 170 10.82 -15.20 7.56
CA ASP A 170 12.27 -15.20 7.80
C ASP A 170 12.86 -13.81 8.08
N ALA A 171 12.04 -12.80 8.40
CA ALA A 171 12.51 -11.43 8.65
C ALA A 171 11.61 -10.61 9.57
N ASP A 172 12.14 -10.20 10.73
CA ASP A 172 11.36 -9.49 11.76
C ASP A 172 11.00 -8.04 11.38
N SER A 173 11.77 -7.42 10.49
CA SER A 173 11.57 -6.03 10.07
C SER A 173 10.71 -5.87 8.81
N LEU A 174 10.27 -6.98 8.21
CA LEU A 174 9.56 -6.97 6.93
C LEU A 174 8.12 -7.47 7.08
N TYR A 175 7.22 -6.83 6.34
CA TYR A 175 5.90 -7.34 6.03
C TYR A 175 5.89 -7.92 4.62
N VAL A 176 4.99 -8.88 4.39
CA VAL A 176 4.60 -9.38 3.09
C VAL A 176 3.14 -9.00 2.88
N GLU A 177 2.90 -8.19 1.86
CA GLU A 177 1.59 -7.71 1.48
C GLU A 177 1.12 -8.32 0.16
N GLU A 178 -0.16 -8.66 0.08
CA GLU A 178 -0.85 -8.88 -1.17
C GLU A 178 -1.64 -7.62 -1.50
N VAL A 179 -1.27 -6.93 -2.57
CA VAL A 179 -1.78 -5.59 -2.90
C VAL A 179 -2.51 -5.62 -4.24
N ASP A 180 -3.80 -5.27 -4.21
CA ASP A 180 -4.58 -5.05 -5.42
C ASP A 180 -4.17 -3.71 -6.05
N VAL A 181 -3.80 -3.75 -7.33
CA VAL A 181 -3.38 -2.58 -8.12
C VAL A 181 -4.23 -2.43 -9.39
N GLY A 182 -5.44 -3.00 -9.39
CA GLY A 182 -6.35 -2.98 -10.54
C GLY A 182 -5.92 -3.90 -11.68
N GLU A 183 -5.08 -4.90 -11.39
CA GLU A 183 -4.64 -5.93 -12.33
C GLU A 183 -5.45 -7.22 -12.13
N ALA A 184 -5.28 -8.21 -13.02
CA ALA A 184 -6.02 -9.46 -12.95
C ALA A 184 -5.73 -10.28 -11.68
N ALA A 185 -4.59 -10.05 -11.04
CA ALA A 185 -4.20 -10.65 -9.77
C ALA A 185 -3.51 -9.61 -8.88
N PRO A 186 -3.64 -9.69 -7.54
CA PRO A 186 -2.84 -8.91 -6.61
C PRO A 186 -1.34 -9.15 -6.82
N ARG A 187 -0.54 -8.15 -6.47
CA ARG A 187 0.92 -8.24 -6.46
C ARG A 187 1.42 -8.52 -5.04
N THR A 188 2.43 -9.37 -4.94
CA THR A 188 3.18 -9.55 -3.70
C THR A 188 4.16 -8.39 -3.53
N VAL A 189 4.08 -7.71 -2.40
CA VAL A 189 4.96 -6.61 -1.99
C VAL A 189 5.64 -6.98 -0.68
N VAL A 190 6.90 -6.59 -0.53
CA VAL A 190 7.64 -6.76 0.72
C VAL A 190 8.08 -5.40 1.21
N SER A 191 7.57 -4.96 2.36
CA SER A 191 7.84 -3.63 2.91
C SER A 191 8.56 -3.69 4.26
N GLY A 192 9.49 -2.76 4.49
CA GLY A 192 10.24 -2.64 5.74
C GLY A 192 9.52 -1.82 6.82
N LEU A 193 8.22 -2.03 7.01
CA LEU A 193 7.37 -1.12 7.80
C LEU A 193 7.02 -1.62 9.20
N VAL A 194 7.53 -2.78 9.63
CA VAL A 194 7.16 -3.40 10.93
C VAL A 194 7.41 -2.49 12.13
N ASN A 195 8.48 -1.68 12.10
CA ASN A 195 8.83 -0.77 13.19
C ASN A 195 8.11 0.58 13.13
N HIS A 196 7.36 0.84 12.06
CA HIS A 196 6.79 2.16 11.76
C HIS A 196 5.26 2.15 11.70
N VAL A 197 4.67 1.08 11.18
CA VAL A 197 3.22 0.95 11.00
C VAL A 197 2.78 -0.39 11.59
N PRO A 198 1.87 -0.41 12.57
CA PRO A 198 1.38 -1.65 13.13
C PRO A 198 0.58 -2.44 12.09
N LEU A 199 0.60 -3.77 12.21
CA LEU A 199 -0.02 -4.69 11.25
C LEU A 199 -1.50 -4.40 11.00
N GLU A 200 -2.24 -3.99 12.04
CA GLU A 200 -3.66 -3.65 11.96
C GLU A 200 -3.92 -2.46 11.03
N GLN A 201 -3.01 -1.48 11.01
CA GLN A 201 -3.10 -0.32 10.12
C GLN A 201 -2.62 -0.62 8.70
N MET A 202 -2.06 -1.80 8.44
CA MET A 202 -1.70 -2.23 7.08
C MET A 202 -2.87 -2.89 6.36
N GLN A 203 -3.80 -3.50 7.08
CA GLN A 203 -4.93 -4.22 6.47
C GLN A 203 -5.89 -3.24 5.79
N ASN A 204 -6.31 -3.57 4.56
CA ASN A 204 -7.25 -2.78 3.75
C ASN A 204 -6.83 -1.31 3.57
N ARG A 205 -5.52 -1.04 3.62
CA ARG A 205 -5.00 0.31 3.49
C ARG A 205 -4.77 0.68 2.02
N MET A 206 -5.27 1.84 1.64
CA MET A 206 -4.98 2.46 0.36
C MET A 206 -3.57 3.07 0.38
N VAL A 207 -2.78 2.77 -0.65
CA VAL A 207 -1.37 3.16 -0.74
C VAL A 207 -1.02 3.60 -2.16
N VAL A 208 0.09 4.33 -2.28
CA VAL A 208 0.74 4.61 -3.57
C VAL A 208 1.85 3.59 -3.78
N LEU A 209 1.90 2.97 -4.95
CA LEU A 209 2.88 1.97 -5.34
C LEU A 209 3.72 2.44 -6.52
N LEU A 210 5.00 2.08 -6.53
CA LEU A 210 5.83 2.07 -7.73
C LEU A 210 5.84 0.67 -8.36
N CYS A 211 5.27 0.56 -9.55
CA CYS A 211 4.88 -0.73 -10.16
C CYS A 211 5.79 -1.19 -11.31
N ASN A 212 6.70 -0.36 -11.80
CA ASN A 212 7.60 -0.70 -12.91
C ASN A 212 9.07 -0.86 -12.50
N LEU A 213 9.36 -1.04 -11.21
CA LEU A 213 10.68 -1.52 -10.79
C LEU A 213 10.88 -2.98 -11.20
N ASN A 214 12.13 -3.36 -11.48
CA ASN A 214 12.47 -4.76 -11.66
C ASN A 214 12.21 -5.53 -10.35
N PRO A 215 11.39 -6.60 -10.36
CA PRO A 215 11.10 -7.38 -9.16
C PRO A 215 12.35 -7.88 -8.44
N ALA A 216 12.39 -7.71 -7.12
CA ALA A 216 13.54 -8.04 -6.30
C ALA A 216 13.17 -9.08 -5.24
N LYS A 217 14.05 -10.07 -5.01
CA LYS A 217 13.87 -11.03 -3.92
C LYS A 217 14.37 -10.44 -2.61
N MET A 218 13.48 -10.37 -1.63
CA MET A 218 13.78 -9.97 -0.27
C MET A 218 13.57 -11.19 0.63
N ARG A 219 14.67 -11.75 1.14
CA ARG A 219 14.65 -12.92 2.05
C ARG A 219 13.84 -14.11 1.52
N GLY A 220 13.88 -14.33 0.21
CA GLY A 220 13.23 -15.46 -0.47
C GLY A 220 11.89 -15.13 -1.13
N VAL A 221 11.21 -14.06 -0.70
CA VAL A 221 9.95 -13.60 -1.28
C VAL A 221 10.23 -12.58 -2.40
N LEU A 222 9.56 -12.72 -3.54
CA LEU A 222 9.71 -11.80 -4.68
C LEU A 222 8.78 -10.60 -4.50
N SER A 223 9.33 -9.41 -4.28
CA SER A 223 8.57 -8.16 -4.25
C SER A 223 8.40 -7.62 -5.68
N GLN A 224 7.17 -7.35 -6.08
CA GLN A 224 6.78 -6.93 -7.44
C GLN A 224 6.42 -5.44 -7.56
N ALA A 225 6.42 -4.72 -6.44
CA ALA A 225 6.21 -3.28 -6.36
C ALA A 225 6.85 -2.74 -5.07
N MET A 226 6.81 -1.42 -4.88
CA MET A 226 7.29 -0.76 -3.68
C MET A 226 6.24 0.24 -3.18
N VAL A 227 5.94 0.21 -1.87
CA VAL A 227 5.04 1.17 -1.22
C VAL A 227 5.77 2.50 -1.05
N MET A 228 5.20 3.57 -1.58
CA MET A 228 5.79 4.91 -1.50
C MET A 228 5.54 5.54 -0.13
N CYS A 229 6.60 5.97 0.53
CA CYS A 229 6.54 6.53 1.88
C CYS A 229 7.29 7.87 1.96
N ALA A 230 6.79 8.80 2.77
CA ALA A 230 7.60 9.89 3.29
C ALA A 230 8.54 9.33 4.37
N SER A 231 9.82 9.67 4.32
CA SER A 231 10.84 9.11 5.19
C SER A 231 11.84 10.15 5.68
N SER A 232 12.25 9.97 6.92
CA SER A 232 13.29 10.70 7.64
C SER A 232 14.10 9.69 8.45
N PRO A 233 15.27 10.05 9.00
CA PRO A 233 16.03 9.14 9.86
C PRO A 233 15.23 8.63 11.08
N GLU A 234 14.25 9.39 11.55
CA GLU A 234 13.50 9.11 12.77
C GLU A 234 12.13 8.45 12.51
N LYS A 235 11.49 8.73 11.37
CA LYS A 235 10.10 8.34 11.09
C LYS A 235 9.85 8.03 9.62
N VAL A 236 8.93 7.09 9.38
CA VAL A 236 8.41 6.72 8.06
C VAL A 236 6.89 6.75 8.09
N GLU A 237 6.28 7.37 7.07
CA GLU A 237 4.83 7.48 6.89
C GLU A 237 4.44 7.05 5.47
N ILE A 238 3.47 6.14 5.37
CA ILE A 238 2.92 5.71 4.07
C ILE A 238 2.14 6.89 3.46
N LEU A 239 2.39 7.18 2.18
CA LEU A 239 1.63 8.20 1.46
C LEU A 239 0.17 7.75 1.28
N ALA A 240 -0.74 8.60 1.73
CA ALA A 240 -2.17 8.39 1.63
C ALA A 240 -2.69 8.96 0.29
N PRO A 241 -3.37 8.14 -0.53
CA PRO A 241 -4.13 8.62 -1.69
C PRO A 241 -5.30 9.52 -1.28
N PRO A 242 -5.82 10.37 -2.18
CA PRO A 242 -7.03 11.13 -1.92
C PRO A 242 -8.26 10.22 -1.78
N ASN A 243 -9.29 10.71 -1.09
CA ASN A 243 -10.55 9.97 -0.91
C ASN A 243 -11.21 9.63 -2.25
N GLY A 244 -11.81 8.43 -2.34
CA GLY A 244 -12.44 7.94 -3.57
C GLY A 244 -11.47 7.34 -4.59
N SER A 245 -10.17 7.30 -4.30
CA SER A 245 -9.19 6.56 -5.12
C SER A 245 -9.54 5.07 -5.16
N VAL A 246 -9.31 4.43 -6.30
CA VAL A 246 -9.54 2.99 -6.49
C VAL A 246 -8.24 2.30 -6.92
N PRO A 247 -8.07 0.99 -6.64
CA PRO A 247 -6.94 0.23 -7.15
C PRO A 247 -6.77 0.38 -8.67
N GLY A 248 -5.54 0.69 -9.09
CA GLY A 248 -5.18 0.91 -10.49
C GLY A 248 -5.27 2.35 -10.99
N ASP A 249 -5.83 3.27 -10.21
CA ASP A 249 -5.73 4.71 -10.51
C ASP A 249 -4.26 5.11 -10.67
N ARG A 250 -3.96 5.88 -11.72
CA ARG A 250 -2.60 6.36 -11.99
C ARG A 250 -2.35 7.69 -11.33
N ILE A 251 -1.17 7.85 -10.75
CA ILE A 251 -0.64 9.16 -10.36
C ILE A 251 -0.08 9.82 -11.62
N THR A 252 -0.51 11.04 -11.90
CA THR A 252 -0.05 11.82 -13.05
C THR A 252 0.47 13.17 -12.63
N PHE A 253 1.35 13.73 -13.45
CA PHE A 253 1.96 15.03 -13.24
C PHE A 253 1.75 15.88 -14.49
N ASP A 254 0.88 16.89 -14.43
CA ASP A 254 0.56 17.71 -15.60
C ASP A 254 1.80 18.44 -16.16
N ALA A 255 2.76 18.79 -15.29
CA ALA A 255 4.02 19.40 -15.67
C ALA A 255 5.01 18.44 -16.37
N PHE A 256 4.79 17.12 -16.26
CA PHE A 256 5.69 16.08 -16.78
C PHE A 256 4.90 15.04 -17.58
N PRO A 257 4.43 15.40 -18.79
CA PRO A 257 3.66 14.49 -19.63
C PRO A 257 4.56 13.37 -20.17
N GLY A 258 4.09 12.13 -20.08
CA GLY A 258 4.77 10.98 -20.67
C GLY A 258 4.19 9.65 -20.20
N GLU A 259 4.58 8.59 -20.90
CA GLU A 259 4.22 7.22 -20.54
C GLU A 259 5.33 6.54 -19.73
N PRO A 260 4.98 5.84 -18.63
CA PRO A 260 5.93 5.06 -17.85
C PRO A 260 6.67 4.03 -18.71
N ASP A 261 7.89 3.71 -18.30
CA ASP A 261 8.58 2.59 -18.91
C ASP A 261 7.93 1.27 -18.46
N LYS A 262 7.91 0.27 -19.34
CA LYS A 262 7.35 -1.06 -19.01
C LYS A 262 8.07 -1.70 -17.81
N GLU A 263 9.38 -1.52 -17.73
CA GLU A 263 10.22 -1.92 -16.61
C GLU A 263 11.45 -0.98 -16.57
N LEU A 264 11.77 -0.47 -15.39
CA LEU A 264 12.92 0.41 -15.16
C LEU A 264 14.20 -0.41 -15.21
N ASN A 265 15.12 -0.03 -16.10
CA ASN A 265 16.41 -0.68 -16.22
C ASN A 265 17.32 -0.31 -15.03
N PRO A 266 17.72 -1.26 -14.16
CA PRO A 266 18.54 -0.97 -12.99
C PRO A 266 19.91 -0.36 -13.34
N LYS A 267 20.44 -0.64 -14.54
CA LYS A 267 21.73 -0.08 -15.00
C LYS A 267 21.65 1.41 -15.30
N LYS A 268 20.46 1.92 -15.66
CA LYS A 268 20.23 3.33 -15.96
C LYS A 268 19.99 4.17 -14.70
N LYS A 269 19.77 3.53 -13.54
CA LYS A 269 19.55 4.18 -12.24
C LYS A 269 18.55 5.35 -12.31
N ILE A 270 17.42 5.11 -12.99
CA ILE A 270 16.41 6.15 -13.28
C ILE A 270 15.73 6.58 -11.98
N TRP A 271 15.34 5.62 -11.15
CA TRP A 271 14.75 5.88 -9.83
C TRP A 271 15.68 6.74 -8.98
N GLU A 272 16.97 6.40 -8.91
CA GLU A 272 17.97 7.11 -8.10
C GLU A 272 18.25 8.53 -8.60
N GLN A 273 17.99 8.82 -9.87
CA GLN A 273 18.07 10.18 -10.43
C GLN A 273 16.81 11.01 -10.15
N ILE A 274 15.65 10.36 -10.01
CA ILE A 274 14.36 11.03 -9.76
C ILE A 274 14.11 11.22 -8.25
N GLN A 275 14.51 10.25 -7.43
CA GLN A 275 14.25 10.18 -6.00
C GLN A 275 14.67 11.45 -5.22
N PRO A 276 15.82 12.10 -5.49
CA PRO A 276 16.21 13.32 -4.78
C PRO A 276 15.23 14.48 -4.93
N ASP A 277 14.48 14.52 -6.02
CA ASP A 277 13.48 15.56 -6.30
C ASP A 277 12.08 15.19 -5.75
N LEU A 278 11.92 13.97 -5.21
CA LEU A 278 10.67 13.50 -4.59
C LEU A 278 10.64 13.83 -3.11
N HIS A 279 9.74 14.73 -2.73
CA HIS A 279 9.58 15.17 -1.35
C HIS A 279 8.16 15.64 -1.07
N THR A 280 7.76 15.60 0.20
CA THR A 280 6.55 16.28 0.64
C THR A 280 6.79 17.77 0.78
N ASN A 281 5.79 18.60 0.50
CA ASN A 281 5.88 20.05 0.71
C ASN A 281 5.51 20.46 2.15
N ALA A 282 5.36 21.76 2.42
CA ALA A 282 4.98 22.30 3.73
C ALA A 282 3.58 21.85 4.22
N GLU A 283 2.71 21.44 3.30
CA GLU A 283 1.34 20.95 3.59
C GLU A 283 1.28 19.41 3.64
N CYS A 284 2.43 18.74 3.73
CA CYS A 284 2.58 17.29 3.68
C CYS A 284 2.14 16.64 2.35
N VAL A 285 1.89 17.41 1.29
CA VAL A 285 1.52 16.89 -0.03
C VAL A 285 2.75 16.33 -0.71
N ALA A 286 2.66 15.11 -1.25
CA ALA A 286 3.76 14.50 -2.00
C ALA A 286 3.96 15.21 -3.34
N THR A 287 5.21 15.56 -3.66
CA THR A 287 5.54 16.32 -4.88
C THR A 287 6.79 15.78 -5.57
N TYR A 288 6.88 16.03 -6.88
CA TYR A 288 8.10 15.92 -7.69
C TYR A 288 8.43 17.30 -8.25
N LYS A 289 9.56 17.90 -7.85
CA LYS A 289 9.93 19.28 -8.25
C LYS A 289 8.80 20.29 -8.02
N GLY A 290 8.04 20.13 -6.93
CA GLY A 290 6.88 20.97 -6.60
C GLY A 290 5.57 20.59 -7.32
N ALA A 291 5.59 19.73 -8.34
CA ALA A 291 4.37 19.21 -8.96
C ALA A 291 3.73 18.13 -8.06
N PRO A 292 2.46 18.25 -7.66
CA PRO A 292 1.82 17.34 -6.72
C PRO A 292 1.56 15.96 -7.35
N PHE A 293 1.58 14.94 -6.50
CA PHE A 293 1.11 13.60 -6.84
C PHE A 293 -0.41 13.64 -6.91
N GLU A 294 -0.96 13.74 -8.12
CA GLU A 294 -2.39 13.86 -8.34
C GLU A 294 -3.01 12.58 -8.90
N VAL A 295 -4.14 12.17 -8.32
CA VAL A 295 -5.08 11.25 -8.93
C VAL A 295 -6.15 12.09 -9.63
N LYS A 296 -6.19 12.00 -10.97
CA LYS A 296 -7.06 12.85 -11.81
C LYS A 296 -8.52 12.84 -11.32
N GLY A 297 -9.03 14.02 -11.00
CA GLY A 297 -10.42 14.22 -10.58
C GLY A 297 -10.73 13.81 -9.13
N LYS A 298 -9.74 13.38 -8.34
CA LYS A 298 -9.93 12.95 -6.94
C LYS A 298 -9.11 13.75 -5.95
N GLY A 299 -7.93 14.22 -6.34
CA GLY A 299 -7.09 15.12 -5.55
C GLY A 299 -5.65 14.64 -5.42
N VAL A 300 -4.98 15.08 -4.34
CA VAL A 300 -3.53 14.90 -4.15
C VAL A 300 -3.17 13.91 -3.05
N CYS A 301 -2.08 13.17 -3.24
CA CYS A 301 -1.51 12.27 -2.25
C CYS A 301 -0.72 13.05 -1.18
N ARG A 302 -0.77 12.60 0.08
CA ARG A 302 -0.11 13.27 1.20
C ARG A 302 0.42 12.31 2.26
N ALA A 303 1.47 12.72 2.97
CA ALA A 303 1.83 12.13 4.25
C ALA A 303 0.88 12.62 5.36
N GLN A 304 0.87 11.95 6.51
CA GLN A 304 -0.03 12.34 7.61
C GLN A 304 0.49 13.58 8.34
N THR A 305 1.78 13.60 8.68
CA THR A 305 2.42 14.68 9.45
C THR A 305 3.79 15.10 8.90
N MET A 306 4.38 14.31 8.01
CA MET A 306 5.73 14.57 7.48
C MET A 306 5.73 15.60 6.35
N ALA A 307 5.99 16.86 6.70
CA ALA A 307 6.28 17.95 5.76
C ALA A 307 7.77 17.99 5.37
N ASN A 308 8.09 18.51 4.19
CA ASN A 308 9.47 18.71 3.70
C ASN A 308 10.37 17.48 3.83
N SER A 309 9.79 16.28 3.68
CA SER A 309 10.46 15.01 3.91
C SER A 309 10.68 14.28 2.60
N GLY A 310 11.83 13.61 2.46
CA GLY A 310 12.15 12.85 1.25
C GLY A 310 11.23 11.63 1.09
N ILE A 311 10.84 11.35 -0.15
CA ILE A 311 10.00 10.19 -0.47
C ILE A 311 10.90 9.04 -0.94
N LYS A 312 10.64 7.84 -0.44
CA LYS A 312 11.35 6.61 -0.77
C LYS A 312 10.40 5.45 -1.02
#